data_AF-A0A9D7ZBN6-F1
#
_entry.id   AF-A0A9D7ZBN6-F1
#
_cell.length_a   1.000
_cell.length_b   1.000
_cell.length_c   1.000
_cell.angle_alpha   90.00
_cell.angle_beta   90.00
_cell.angle_gamma   90.00
#
_symmetry.space_group_name_H-M   'P 1'
#
loop_
_entity.id
_entity.type
_entity.pdbx_description
1 polymer ?
#
loop_
_entity_poly.entity_id
_entity_poly.type
_entity_poly.pdbx_seq_one_letter_code
_entity_poly.pdbx_strand_id
1 'polypeptide(L)' 'MGSSALIMMVVVQVLVTIITGYFFYKVLVTPPKMEPDSYSENDDEER' A
#
# COMPACT_ATOMS: atom_id res chain seq x y z
N MET A 1 -21.02 13.79 26.52
CA MET A 1 -20.11 12.79 25.91
C MET A 1 -18.94 12.59 26.86
N GLY A 2 -18.67 11.36 27.31
CA GLY A 2 -17.58 11.10 28.23
C GLY A 2 -16.22 11.19 27.53
N SER A 3 -15.18 11.62 28.25
CA SER A 3 -13.83 11.76 27.71
C SER A 3 -13.27 10.45 27.15
N SER A 4 -13.71 9.29 27.66
CA SER A 4 -13.34 7.96 27.17
C SER A 4 -13.74 7.72 25.70
N ALA A 5 -14.94 8.16 25.31
CA ALA A 5 -15.41 8.02 23.93
C ALA A 5 -14.59 8.89 22.98
N LEU A 6 -14.24 10.11 23.40
CA LEU A 6 -13.42 11.02 22.60
C LEU A 6 -12.00 10.48 22.42
N ILE A 7 -11.39 9.96 23.49
CA ILE A 7 -10.07 9.34 23.43
C ILE A 7 -10.08 8.16 22.45
N MET A 8 -11.06 7.26 22.52
CA MET A 8 -11.18 6.14 21.58
C MET A 8 -11.30 6.60 20.14
N MET A 9 -12.13 7.62 19.86
CA MET A 9 -12.28 8.16 18.50
C MET A 9 -10.95 8.70 17.95
N VAL A 10 -10.22 9.50 18.75
CA VAL A 10 -8.94 10.08 18.33
C VAL A 10 -7.88 9.00 18.12
N VAL A 11 -7.81 8.00 19.01
CA VAL A 11 -6.85 6.88 18.88
C VAL A 11 -7.09 6.12 17.57
N VAL A 12 -8.35 5.79 17.26
CA VAL A 12 -8.69 5.09 16.01
C VAL A 12 -8.33 5.94 14.80
N GLN A 13 -8.65 7.23 14.82
CA GLN A 13 -8.33 8.15 13.72
C GLN A 13 -6.81 8.23 13.47
N VAL A 14 -6.01 8.39 14.51
CA VAL A 14 -4.54 8.45 14.40
C VAL A 14 -4.00 7.13 13.86
N LEU A 15 -4.49 6.01 14.38
CA LEU A 15 -4.02 4.68 13.97
C LEU A 15 -4.32 4.40 12.49
N VAL A 16 -5.54 4.67 12.04
CA VAL A 16 -5.92 4.55 10.63
C VAL A 16 -5.06 5.47 9.77
N THR A 17 -4.87 6.72 10.18
CA THR A 17 -4.06 7.70 9.44
C THR A 17 -2.62 7.23 9.28
N ILE A 18 -2.00 6.69 10.34
CA ILE A 18 -0.63 6.16 10.29
C ILE A 18 -0.53 4.96 9.37
N ILE A 19 -1.45 3.99 9.49
CA ILE A 19 -1.44 2.77 8.66
C ILE A 19 -1.63 3.13 7.18
N THR A 20 -2.61 3.98 6.87
CA THR A 20 -2.88 4.42 5.50
C THR A 20 -1.73 5.23 4.93
N GLY A 21 -1.15 6.15 5.72
CA GLY A 21 0.04 6.91 5.32
C GLY A 21 1.23 6.01 5.03
N TYR A 22 1.49 5.01 5.89
CA TYR A 22 2.54 4.02 5.69
C TYR A 22 2.31 3.18 4.43
N PHE A 23 1.08 2.73 4.19
CA PHE A 23 0.74 1.97 2.99
C PHE A 23 1.01 2.78 1.72
N PHE A 24 0.55 4.02 1.66
CA PHE A 24 0.78 4.88 0.49
C PHE A 24 2.25 5.22 0.32
N TYR A 25 2.97 5.52 1.40
CA TYR A 25 4.43 5.70 1.36
C TYR A 25 5.10 4.47 0.74
N LYS A 26 4.73 3.27 1.19
CA LYS A 26 5.26 2.03 0.64
C LYS A 26 4.91 1.88 -0.85
N VAL A 27 3.67 2.14 -1.26
CA VAL A 27 3.27 2.04 -2.68
C VAL A 27 4.03 3.03 -3.57
N LEU A 28 4.22 4.27 -3.11
CA LEU A 28 4.85 5.32 -3.90
C LEU A 28 6.39 5.21 -3.96
N VAL A 29 7.00 4.65 -2.92
CA VAL A 29 8.47 4.65 -2.77
C VAL A 29 9.08 3.27 -3.01
N THR A 30 8.31 2.18 -2.86
CA THR A 30 8.85 0.84 -3.15
C THR A 30 9.10 0.73 -4.65
N PRO A 31 10.36 0.49 -5.07
CA PRO A 31 10.66 0.30 -6.48
C PRO A 31 9.86 -0.89 -7.00
N PRO A 32 9.35 -0.84 -8.25
CA PRO A 32 8.69 -1.98 -8.85
C PRO A 32 9.62 -3.18 -8.77
N LYS A 33 9.11 -4.29 -8.24
CA LYS A 33 9.83 -5.56 -8.30
C LYS A 33 10.08 -5.82 -9.78
N MET A 34 11.31 -6.17 -10.14
CA MET A 34 11.62 -6.62 -11.49
C MET A 34 10.81 -7.90 -11.70
N GLU A 35 9.72 -7.79 -12.44
CA GLU A 35 8.89 -8.92 -12.80
C GLU A 35 9.65 -9.71 -13.87
N PRO A 36 9.69 -11.06 -13.78
CA PRO A 36 10.17 -11.86 -14.89
C PRO A 36 9.30 -11.57 -16.10
N ASP A 37 9.93 -11.44 -17.27
CA ASP A 37 9.22 -11.22 -18.52
C ASP A 37 8.16 -12.31 -18.73
N SER A 38 6.91 -11.89 -18.92
CA SER A 38 5.78 -12.81 -19.15
C SER A 38 5.68 -13.27 -20.61
N TYR A 39 6.49 -12.71 -21.52
CA TYR A 39 6.47 -13.00 -22.95
C TYR A 39 7.74 -13.67 -23.47
N SER A 40 8.71 -14.00 -22.60
CA SER A 40 9.97 -14.63 -23.01
C SER A 40 9.80 -15.97 -23.74
N GLU A 41 8.66 -16.65 -23.55
CA GLU A 41 8.35 -17.91 -24.24
C GLU A 41 7.85 -17.72 -25.69
N ASN A 42 7.48 -16.50 -26.08
CA ASN A 42 6.86 -16.17 -27.37
C ASN A 42 7.64 -15.11 -28.16
N ASP A 43 8.83 -14.70 -27.68
CA ASP A 43 9.69 -13.71 -28.35
C ASP A 43 10.10 -14.15 -29.77
N ASP A 44 10.18 -15.46 -30.01
CA ASP A 44 10.58 -16.06 -31.30
C ASP A 44 9.40 -16.44 -32.21
N GLU A 45 8.14 -16.18 -31.82
CA GLU A 45 6.98 -16.43 -32.69
C GLU A 45 6.87 -15.35 -33.79
N GLU A 46 6.91 -15.76 -35.08
CA GLU A 46 6.67 -14.84 -36.20
C GLU A 46 5.24 -14.26 -36.16
N ARG A 47 5.13 -12.95 -36.34
CA ARG A 47 3.85 -12.19 -36.31
C ARG A 47 2.97 -12.39 -37.54
#